data_AF-A0A4Z1KM58-F1
#
_entry.id   AF-A0A4Z1KM58-F1
#
_cell.length_a   1.000
_cell.length_b   1.000
_cell.length_c   1.000
_cell.angle_alpha   90.00
_cell.angle_beta   90.00
_cell.angle_gamma   90.00
#
_symmetry.space_group_name_H-M   'P 1'
#
loop_
_entity.id
_entity.type
_entity.pdbx_description
1 polymer ?
#
loop_
_entity_poly.entity_id
_entity_poly.type
_entity_poly.pdbx_seq_one_letter_code
_entity_poly.pdbx_strand_id
1 'polypeptide(L)'
;DDDGEDDDGEDDDGEDDDGEDDDGEDDSEGDGAERDKNPEESDDDADDSDEELDDGPWDITGHWKLECKTMSSNYGQSEPYTLDIFSAPRAQGQQVFGRFNLGEFKGIIRFSRGRNSADRNEYLLNQQFDPSTADNTRLYRWRGKDCQNIIQLGSDSRSHTMTFSRSGKIVNGVWGTHDGDPGTVEFTGRKVSKEDMFSGRGVLQEWTNHNERAYDAANKARWR
;
A
#
# COMPACT_ATOMS: atom_id res chain seq x y z
N ASP A 1 17.21 -51.66 30.63
CA ASP A 1 16.60 -50.36 30.89
C ASP A 1 16.58 -49.62 29.56
N ASP A 2 15.48 -49.47 28.84
CA ASP A 2 14.09 -49.90 28.96
C ASP A 2 13.55 -49.64 27.55
N ASP A 3 12.94 -50.64 26.93
CA ASP A 3 12.31 -50.54 25.62
C ASP A 3 10.93 -49.93 25.83
N GLY A 4 10.61 -48.82 25.16
CA GLY A 4 9.32 -48.12 25.29
C GLY A 4 8.78 -47.72 23.92
N GLU A 5 7.73 -48.42 23.52
CA GLU A 5 7.10 -48.53 22.22
C GLU A 5 6.27 -47.31 21.77
N ASP A 6 5.88 -47.40 20.51
CA ASP A 6 4.97 -46.58 19.70
C ASP A 6 3.63 -46.23 20.39
N ASP A 7 3.05 -45.08 20.02
CA ASP A 7 1.59 -44.88 20.08
C ASP A 7 1.14 -43.96 18.95
N ASP A 8 0.45 -44.60 18.03
CA ASP A 8 -0.22 -44.16 16.82
C ASP A 8 -1.69 -43.88 17.14
N GLY A 9 -2.07 -42.60 17.16
CA GLY A 9 -3.46 -42.15 17.29
C GLY A 9 -3.95 -41.52 15.99
N GLU A 10 -4.59 -42.33 15.15
CA GLU A 10 -5.53 -41.88 14.10
C GLU A 10 -6.92 -41.60 14.70
N ASP A 11 -7.76 -40.97 13.88
CA ASP A 11 -9.22 -40.79 13.97
C ASP A 11 -9.75 -39.65 14.86
N ASP A 12 -10.34 -38.62 14.21
CA ASP A 12 -11.77 -38.37 14.39
C ASP A 12 -12.35 -37.54 13.24
N ASP A 13 -13.57 -37.91 12.93
CA ASP A 13 -14.39 -37.68 11.76
C ASP A 13 -15.56 -36.78 12.17
N GLY A 14 -16.02 -35.92 11.27
CA GLY A 14 -17.15 -35.03 11.54
C GLY A 14 -17.31 -34.06 10.39
N GLU A 15 -17.87 -34.52 9.28
CA GLU A 15 -19.32 -34.56 8.99
C GLU A 15 -19.85 -33.19 8.53
N ASP A 16 -20.52 -33.30 7.40
CA ASP A 16 -21.21 -32.29 6.61
C ASP A 16 -22.31 -31.56 7.42
N ASP A 17 -22.52 -30.28 7.13
CA ASP A 17 -23.81 -29.63 7.41
C ASP A 17 -24.22 -28.75 6.23
N ASP A 18 -25.22 -29.28 5.55
CA ASP A 18 -25.91 -28.81 4.37
C ASP A 18 -27.07 -27.91 4.83
N GLY A 19 -26.89 -26.60 4.68
CA GLY A 19 -27.94 -25.60 4.89
C GLY A 19 -28.43 -25.03 3.57
N GLU A 20 -29.50 -25.61 3.04
CA GLU A 20 -30.29 -25.15 1.89
C GLU A 20 -31.01 -23.80 2.16
N ASP A 21 -31.17 -23.03 1.08
CA ASP A 21 -32.33 -22.23 0.65
C ASP A 21 -33.16 -21.41 1.67
N ASP A 22 -33.24 -20.09 1.45
CA ASP A 22 -34.54 -19.40 1.56
C ASP A 22 -34.61 -18.18 0.63
N ASP A 23 -35.74 -18.11 -0.04
CA ASP A 23 -36.07 -17.32 -1.20
C ASP A 23 -36.84 -16.08 -0.72
N GLY A 24 -36.33 -14.89 -1.02
CA GLY A 24 -36.97 -13.63 -0.65
C GLY A 24 -37.06 -12.67 -1.82
N GLU A 25 -37.91 -13.00 -2.79
CA GLU A 25 -38.47 -12.02 -3.73
C GLU A 25 -39.45 -11.10 -2.95
N ASP A 26 -39.22 -9.78 -2.99
CA ASP A 26 -40.29 -8.80 -2.74
C ASP A 26 -40.18 -7.67 -3.74
N ASP A 27 -41.00 -7.83 -4.80
CA ASP A 27 -41.38 -6.80 -5.75
C ASP A 27 -42.21 -5.73 -5.05
N SER A 28 -41.77 -4.47 -5.14
CA SER A 28 -42.68 -3.35 -4.97
C SER A 28 -42.39 -2.28 -6.01
N GLU A 29 -43.08 -2.46 -7.13
CA GLU A 29 -43.37 -1.44 -8.13
C GLU A 29 -44.08 -0.26 -7.47
N GLY A 30 -43.42 0.90 -7.46
CA GLY A 30 -43.99 2.18 -7.06
C GLY A 30 -44.05 3.11 -8.26
N ASP A 31 -45.08 2.94 -9.08
CA ASP A 31 -45.44 3.82 -10.20
C ASP A 31 -46.06 5.12 -9.63
N GLY A 32 -45.53 6.28 -10.04
CA GLY A 32 -45.83 7.58 -9.43
C GLY A 32 -45.55 8.72 -10.39
N ALA A 33 -46.52 8.93 -11.27
CA ALA A 33 -46.47 9.81 -12.43
C ALA A 33 -46.35 11.33 -12.14
N GLU A 34 -45.71 11.99 -13.10
CA GLU A 34 -45.94 13.35 -13.63
C GLU A 34 -45.66 14.57 -12.73
N ARG A 35 -44.60 15.31 -13.11
CA ARG A 35 -44.68 16.77 -13.18
C ARG A 35 -43.77 17.35 -14.26
N ASP A 36 -44.42 17.81 -15.33
CA ASP A 36 -43.99 18.86 -16.24
C ASP A 36 -43.25 20.01 -15.53
N LYS A 37 -42.09 20.40 -16.09
CA LYS A 37 -41.80 21.75 -16.62
C LYS A 37 -40.31 21.90 -16.97
N ASN A 38 -40.03 21.88 -18.26
CA ASN A 38 -38.98 22.71 -18.90
C ASN A 38 -39.34 24.21 -18.65
N PRO A 39 -38.44 25.21 -18.74
CA PRO A 39 -37.12 25.19 -19.39
C PRO A 39 -35.99 25.81 -18.55
N GLU A 40 -34.75 25.50 -18.89
CA GLU A 40 -33.71 26.52 -19.04
C GLU A 40 -32.49 25.89 -19.72
N GLU A 41 -32.21 26.41 -20.91
CA GLU A 41 -31.02 26.15 -21.67
C GLU A 41 -29.86 26.83 -20.92
N SER A 42 -29.10 26.05 -20.16
CA SER A 42 -27.78 26.46 -19.70
C SER A 42 -26.78 26.07 -20.77
N ASP A 43 -26.47 27.06 -21.61
CA ASP A 43 -25.21 27.14 -22.36
C ASP A 43 -24.05 27.13 -21.35
N ASP A 44 -23.67 25.94 -20.87
CA ASP A 44 -22.36 25.75 -20.28
C ASP A 44 -21.46 25.30 -21.43
N ASP A 45 -20.77 26.29 -22.00
CA ASP A 45 -19.56 26.11 -22.80
C ASP A 45 -18.63 25.16 -22.03
N ALA A 46 -18.74 23.87 -22.31
CA ALA A 46 -17.69 22.91 -22.06
C ALA A 46 -16.53 23.32 -22.98
N ASP A 47 -15.77 24.30 -22.50
CA ASP A 47 -14.37 24.49 -22.86
C ASP A 47 -13.63 23.21 -22.43
N ASP A 48 -13.88 22.16 -23.21
CA ASP A 48 -13.16 20.90 -23.25
C ASP A 48 -11.83 21.17 -23.97
N SER A 49 -11.13 22.21 -23.53
CA SER A 49 -9.72 22.35 -23.75
C SER A 49 -9.08 21.25 -22.91
N ASP A 50 -9.06 20.06 -23.52
CA ASP A 50 -8.02 19.06 -23.41
C ASP A 50 -6.70 19.72 -23.86
N GLU A 51 -6.31 20.79 -23.17
CA GLU A 51 -4.94 21.18 -23.05
C GLU A 51 -4.31 19.92 -22.45
N GLU A 52 -3.67 19.14 -23.31
CA GLU A 52 -2.70 18.14 -22.89
C GLU A 52 -1.67 18.91 -22.06
N LEU A 53 -1.98 19.02 -20.76
CA LEU A 53 -1.12 19.59 -19.77
C LEU A 53 0.11 18.72 -19.88
N ASP A 54 1.17 19.27 -20.49
CA ASP A 54 2.49 18.68 -20.46
C ASP A 54 2.80 18.51 -18.98
N ASP A 55 2.49 17.32 -18.47
CA ASP A 55 2.53 17.03 -17.06
C ASP A 55 4.00 16.97 -16.58
N GLY A 56 4.93 17.23 -17.49
CA GLY A 56 6.35 17.26 -17.29
C GLY A 56 6.93 15.86 -17.36
N PRO A 57 8.25 15.74 -17.11
CA PRO A 57 8.90 14.45 -17.10
C PRO A 57 8.31 13.56 -16.00
N TRP A 58 8.10 12.29 -16.35
CA TRP A 58 7.66 11.26 -15.42
C TRP A 58 8.65 11.16 -14.24
N ASP A 59 8.19 11.49 -13.04
CA ASP A 59 9.00 11.42 -11.82
C ASP A 59 8.13 11.17 -10.59
N ILE A 60 8.39 10.09 -9.87
CA ILE A 60 7.67 9.72 -8.65
C ILE A 60 8.41 10.13 -7.35
N THR A 61 9.65 10.61 -7.45
CA THR A 61 10.45 11.00 -6.27
C THR A 61 9.98 12.33 -5.67
N GLY A 62 10.19 12.58 -4.38
CA GLY A 62 9.79 13.81 -3.70
C GLY A 62 8.81 13.56 -2.55
N HIS A 63 8.19 14.63 -2.09
CA HIS A 63 7.27 14.62 -0.94
C HIS A 63 5.82 14.52 -1.40
N TRP A 64 5.07 13.64 -0.73
CA TRP A 64 3.68 13.32 -1.03
C TRP A 64 2.82 13.49 0.21
N LYS A 65 1.63 14.06 0.01
CA LYS A 65 0.55 14.03 0.99
C LYS A 65 -0.42 12.91 0.61
N LEU A 66 -0.75 12.05 1.57
CA LEU A 66 -1.65 10.92 1.40
C LEU A 66 -2.99 11.19 2.07
N GLU A 67 -4.03 10.52 1.56
CA GLU A 67 -5.38 10.48 2.10
C GLU A 67 -5.80 9.00 2.17
N CYS A 68 -6.17 8.54 3.37
CA CYS A 68 -6.62 7.16 3.61
C CYS A 68 -7.78 7.19 4.58
N LYS A 69 -9.00 7.06 4.05
CA LYS A 69 -10.24 7.23 4.82
C LYS A 69 -10.33 6.20 5.94
N THR A 70 -10.12 4.92 5.64
CA THR A 70 -10.17 3.82 6.61
C THR A 70 -9.23 4.06 7.79
N MET A 71 -7.99 4.47 7.51
CA MET A 71 -7.02 4.80 8.57
C MET A 71 -7.47 5.99 9.41
N SER A 72 -7.90 7.07 8.76
CA SER A 72 -8.35 8.27 9.47
C SER A 72 -9.60 8.04 10.33
N SER A 73 -10.49 7.14 9.90
CA SER A 73 -11.69 6.76 10.66
C SER A 73 -11.40 5.84 11.82
N ASN A 74 -10.50 4.85 11.65
CA ASN A 74 -10.24 3.83 12.67
C ASN A 74 -9.23 4.27 13.72
N TYR A 75 -8.23 5.08 13.33
CA TYR A 75 -7.12 5.47 14.21
C TYR A 75 -7.00 6.99 14.41
N GLY A 76 -7.83 7.78 13.72
CA GLY A 76 -7.72 9.23 13.72
C GLY A 76 -6.56 9.74 12.84
N GLN A 77 -6.54 11.06 12.67
CA GLN A 77 -5.49 11.75 11.92
C GLN A 77 -5.06 13.00 12.67
N SER A 78 -4.10 12.84 13.59
CA SER A 78 -3.50 13.96 14.34
C SER A 78 -2.51 14.77 13.49
N GLU A 79 -1.87 14.12 12.52
CA GLU A 79 -0.93 14.72 11.58
C GLU A 79 -1.25 14.30 10.14
N PRO A 80 -0.87 15.10 9.12
CA PRO A 80 -1.02 14.70 7.73
C PRO A 80 -0.31 13.37 7.46
N TYR A 81 -0.96 12.51 6.67
CA TYR A 81 -0.30 11.31 6.18
C TYR A 81 0.67 11.68 5.06
N THR A 82 1.88 11.14 5.11
CA THR A 82 2.96 11.52 4.20
C THR A 82 3.70 10.32 3.63
N LEU A 83 4.29 10.54 2.46
CA LEU A 83 5.21 9.61 1.83
C LEU A 83 6.35 10.41 1.16
N ASP A 84 7.59 10.07 1.50
CA ASP A 84 8.79 10.64 0.89
C ASP A 84 9.44 9.58 0.02
N ILE A 85 9.37 9.73 -1.31
CA ILE A 85 9.94 8.77 -2.27
C ILE A 85 11.29 9.28 -2.74
N PHE A 86 12.32 8.44 -2.70
CA PHE A 86 13.67 8.84 -3.11
C PHE A 86 14.47 7.67 -3.70
N SER A 87 15.45 8.03 -4.53
CA SER A 87 16.34 7.09 -5.21
C SER A 87 17.66 6.95 -4.46
N ALA A 88 18.04 5.72 -4.11
CA ALA A 88 19.31 5.38 -3.48
C ALA A 88 20.25 4.71 -4.49
N PRO A 89 21.43 5.30 -4.79
CA PRO A 89 22.39 4.70 -5.72
C PRO A 89 23.03 3.42 -5.16
N ARG A 90 23.30 2.47 -6.05
CA ARG A 90 24.04 1.21 -5.81
C ARG A 90 25.12 1.01 -6.86
N ALA A 91 26.08 0.15 -6.54
CA ALA A 91 27.12 -0.24 -7.49
C ALA A 91 26.58 -0.79 -8.82
N GLN A 92 25.40 -1.42 -8.82
CA GLN A 92 24.79 -2.09 -9.96
C GLN A 92 23.51 -1.40 -10.49
N GLY A 93 23.14 -0.23 -9.98
CA GLY A 93 21.90 0.46 -10.39
C GLY A 93 21.36 1.42 -9.34
N GLN A 94 20.06 1.70 -9.37
CA GLN A 94 19.38 2.48 -8.34
C GLN A 94 18.33 1.63 -7.63
N GLN A 95 17.99 1.98 -6.40
CA GLN A 95 16.82 1.42 -5.70
C GLN A 95 15.93 2.57 -5.30
N VAL A 96 14.62 2.38 -5.34
CA VAL A 96 13.68 3.40 -4.88
C VAL A 96 13.08 2.95 -3.56
N PHE A 97 13.09 3.88 -2.62
CA PHE A 97 12.52 3.71 -1.30
C PHE A 97 11.48 4.80 -1.06
N GLY A 98 10.58 4.52 -0.13
CA GLY A 98 9.65 5.49 0.42
C GLY A 98 9.77 5.53 1.93
N ARG A 99 9.75 6.69 2.58
CA ARG A 99 9.46 6.77 4.03
C ARG A 99 8.03 7.22 4.19
N PHE A 100 7.22 6.45 4.92
CA PHE A 100 5.80 6.77 5.10
C PHE A 100 5.47 7.06 6.56
N ASN A 101 4.47 7.91 6.75
CA ASN A 101 3.80 8.16 8.02
C ASN A 101 2.28 8.14 7.77
N LEU A 102 1.61 7.11 8.26
CA LEU A 102 0.16 6.95 8.24
C LEU A 102 -0.43 7.14 9.65
N GLY A 103 0.14 8.08 10.41
CA GLY A 103 -0.21 8.35 11.80
C GLY A 103 0.48 7.36 12.74
N GLU A 104 -0.29 6.41 13.26
CA GLU A 104 0.21 5.38 14.18
C GLU A 104 1.14 4.37 13.48
N PHE A 105 1.03 4.22 12.16
CA PHE A 105 1.87 3.32 11.37
C PHE A 105 2.95 4.11 10.63
N LYS A 106 4.22 3.71 10.84
CA LYS A 106 5.38 4.41 10.26
C LYS A 106 6.40 3.40 9.75
N GLY A 107 7.06 3.70 8.64
CA GLY A 107 8.03 2.77 8.11
C GLY A 107 8.68 3.17 6.81
N ILE A 108 9.34 2.18 6.22
CA ILE A 108 10.07 2.29 4.96
C ILE A 108 9.42 1.34 3.97
N ILE A 109 9.11 1.87 2.80
CA ILE A 109 8.70 1.18 1.59
C ILE A 109 9.93 0.95 0.72
N ARG A 110 9.96 -0.19 0.04
CA ARG A 110 10.94 -0.51 -0.98
C ARG A 110 10.21 -0.98 -2.23
N PHE A 111 10.40 -0.25 -3.33
CA PHE A 111 9.77 -0.57 -4.61
C PHE A 111 10.54 -1.68 -5.32
N SER A 112 9.80 -2.61 -5.92
CA SER A 112 10.35 -3.63 -6.81
C SER A 112 10.05 -3.29 -8.27
N ARG A 113 10.84 -3.87 -9.18
CA ARG A 113 10.78 -3.65 -10.63
C ARG A 113 9.48 -4.14 -11.27
N GLY A 114 8.70 -4.96 -10.56
CA GLY A 114 7.54 -5.63 -11.13
C GLY A 114 7.95 -6.80 -12.04
N ARG A 115 7.06 -7.80 -12.12
CA ARG A 115 7.25 -9.19 -12.58
C ARG A 115 7.92 -10.11 -11.56
N ASN A 116 7.28 -11.27 -11.40
CA ASN A 116 7.66 -12.47 -10.65
C ASN A 116 9.08 -12.96 -10.98
N SER A 117 10.09 -12.15 -10.69
CA SER A 117 11.48 -12.51 -10.85
C SER A 117 11.96 -13.02 -9.51
N ALA A 118 12.21 -14.33 -9.42
CA ALA A 118 13.00 -14.95 -8.36
C ALA A 118 14.48 -14.49 -8.39
N ASP A 119 14.74 -13.32 -8.98
CA ASP A 119 16.05 -12.84 -9.36
C ASP A 119 16.52 -11.82 -8.32
N ARG A 120 17.82 -11.89 -7.97
CA ARG A 120 18.44 -11.03 -6.93
C ARG A 120 18.39 -9.53 -7.27
N ASN A 121 17.93 -9.21 -8.47
CA ASN A 121 17.82 -7.88 -9.05
C ASN A 121 16.40 -7.27 -8.96
N GLU A 122 15.45 -7.91 -8.26
CA GLU A 122 14.05 -7.43 -8.10
C GLU A 122 13.97 -5.94 -7.69
N TYR A 123 14.93 -5.46 -6.90
CA TYR A 123 14.98 -4.09 -6.38
C TYR A 123 16.02 -3.20 -7.06
N LEU A 124 16.75 -3.71 -8.06
CA LEU A 124 17.68 -2.91 -8.85
C LEU A 124 16.94 -2.38 -10.07
N LEU A 125 16.84 -1.07 -10.11
CA LEU A 125 16.11 -0.32 -11.11
C LEU A 125 17.17 0.36 -11.98
N ASN A 126 17.16 0.03 -13.27
CA ASN A 126 18.02 0.66 -14.26
C ASN A 126 17.43 2.03 -14.66
N GLN A 127 18.24 2.82 -15.37
CA GLN A 127 18.10 4.27 -15.58
C GLN A 127 16.77 4.77 -16.19
N GLN A 128 15.86 3.86 -16.53
CA GLN A 128 14.45 4.16 -16.79
C GLN A 128 13.59 3.25 -15.93
N PHE A 129 13.07 3.80 -14.83
CA PHE A 129 11.71 3.49 -14.41
C PHE A 129 10.79 3.95 -15.54
N ASP A 130 10.65 3.07 -16.52
CA ASP A 130 10.10 3.40 -17.82
C ASP A 130 8.64 3.86 -17.67
N PRO A 131 8.28 5.09 -18.10
CA PRO A 131 6.89 5.51 -18.23
C PRO A 131 6.14 4.69 -19.31
N SER A 132 6.85 3.86 -20.10
CA SER A 132 6.25 3.09 -21.19
C SER A 132 5.53 1.80 -20.76
N THR A 133 5.65 1.35 -19.50
CA THR A 133 4.74 0.30 -19.02
C THR A 133 3.37 0.92 -18.84
N ALA A 134 2.43 0.58 -19.74
CA ALA A 134 1.04 1.07 -19.79
C ALA A 134 0.34 1.16 -18.42
N ASP A 135 0.79 0.38 -17.43
CA ASP A 135 0.11 0.26 -16.16
C ASP A 135 0.55 1.25 -15.08
N ASN A 136 1.68 1.98 -15.23
CA ASN A 136 2.27 2.92 -14.23
C ASN A 136 2.23 2.44 -12.76
N THR A 137 2.06 1.14 -12.57
CA THR A 137 1.82 0.47 -11.31
C THR A 137 3.12 -0.13 -10.85
N ARG A 138 3.42 0.04 -9.57
CA ARG A 138 4.65 -0.38 -8.94
C ARG A 138 4.29 -1.29 -7.78
N LEU A 139 5.00 -2.41 -7.72
CA LEU A 139 4.97 -3.28 -6.56
C LEU A 139 5.89 -2.71 -5.49
N TYR A 140 5.49 -2.85 -4.24
CA TYR A 140 6.30 -2.46 -3.12
C TYR A 140 6.09 -3.39 -1.93
N ARG A 141 7.09 -3.42 -1.07
CA ARG A 141 7.02 -4.05 0.26
C ARG A 141 7.37 -3.01 1.30
N TRP A 142 6.97 -3.23 2.53
CA TRP A 142 7.29 -2.29 3.60
C TRP A 142 7.80 -2.99 4.85
N ARG A 143 8.54 -2.25 5.65
CA ARG A 143 8.96 -2.62 7.00
C ARG A 143 8.81 -1.41 7.91
N GLY A 144 8.38 -1.61 9.13
CA GLY A 144 8.13 -0.48 10.01
C GLY A 144 7.56 -0.91 11.35
N LYS A 145 6.81 0.00 11.94
CA LYS A 145 6.18 -0.17 13.24
C LYS A 145 4.69 0.04 13.18
N ASP A 146 3.98 -0.68 14.05
CA ASP A 146 2.55 -0.58 14.26
C ASP A 146 2.18 0.55 15.25
N CYS A 147 0.88 0.63 15.58
CA CYS A 147 0.31 1.57 16.53
C CYS A 147 0.79 1.41 17.97
N GLN A 148 1.47 0.31 18.31
CA GLN A 148 2.10 0.09 19.60
C GLN A 148 3.58 0.44 19.57
N ASN A 149 4.07 1.02 18.47
CA ASN A 149 5.48 1.32 18.21
C ASN A 149 6.35 0.06 18.24
N ILE A 150 5.76 -1.10 17.92
CA ILE A 150 6.41 -2.41 17.84
C ILE A 150 6.76 -2.67 16.38
N ILE A 151 7.95 -3.23 16.13
CA ILE A 151 8.36 -3.62 14.76
C ILE A 151 7.40 -4.70 14.25
N GLN A 152 6.76 -4.45 13.13
CA GLN A 152 5.85 -5.43 12.54
C GLN A 152 6.65 -6.49 11.75
N LEU A 153 6.68 -7.70 12.30
CA LEU A 153 7.27 -8.86 11.64
C LEU A 153 6.42 -9.29 10.44
N GLY A 154 7.07 -9.83 9.41
CA GLY A 154 6.37 -10.32 8.22
C GLY A 154 5.70 -9.24 7.34
N SER A 155 5.80 -7.95 7.68
CA SER A 155 5.26 -6.85 6.87
C SER A 155 5.81 -6.80 5.44
N ASP A 156 7.02 -7.33 5.22
CA ASP A 156 7.65 -7.44 3.90
C ASP A 156 7.42 -8.80 3.20
N SER A 157 6.60 -9.68 3.78
CA SER A 157 6.22 -10.95 3.16
C SER A 157 5.21 -10.76 2.03
N ARG A 158 4.36 -9.72 2.11
CA ARG A 158 3.36 -9.37 1.11
C ARG A 158 3.82 -8.18 0.28
N SER A 159 3.51 -8.24 -1.00
CA SER A 159 3.70 -7.10 -1.92
C SER A 159 2.38 -6.36 -2.08
N HIS A 160 2.47 -5.04 -2.15
CA HIS A 160 1.36 -4.12 -2.36
C HIS A 160 1.60 -3.29 -3.63
N THR A 161 0.59 -2.54 -4.07
CA THR A 161 0.63 -1.77 -5.31
C THR A 161 0.46 -0.27 -5.09
N MET A 162 1.18 0.50 -5.89
CA MET A 162 0.98 1.95 -6.09
C MET A 162 0.93 2.24 -7.58
N THR A 163 -0.15 2.85 -8.03
CA THR A 163 -0.35 3.32 -9.40
C THR A 163 -0.18 4.83 -9.45
N PHE A 164 0.80 5.27 -10.24
CA PHE A 164 1.10 6.68 -10.42
C PHE A 164 0.42 7.19 -11.70
N SER A 165 -0.01 8.44 -11.72
CA SER A 165 -0.64 9.08 -12.89
C SER A 165 -0.25 10.56 -12.96
N ARG A 166 -0.62 11.23 -14.07
CA ARG A 166 -0.32 12.65 -14.35
C ARG A 166 1.18 12.96 -14.21
N SER A 167 2.00 12.27 -14.98
CA SER A 167 3.49 12.27 -14.88
C SER A 167 4.06 12.05 -13.47
N GLY A 168 3.39 11.26 -12.64
CA GLY A 168 3.82 10.99 -11.27
C GLY A 168 3.46 12.11 -10.30
N LYS A 169 2.38 12.86 -10.54
CA LYS A 169 1.84 13.86 -9.60
C LYS A 169 0.74 13.31 -8.69
N ILE A 170 0.07 12.24 -9.11
CA ILE A 170 -1.01 11.58 -8.37
C ILE A 170 -0.65 10.12 -8.15
N VAL A 171 -0.99 9.58 -6.98
CA VAL A 171 -0.82 8.17 -6.65
C VAL A 171 -2.13 7.62 -6.07
N ASN A 172 -2.49 6.42 -6.51
CA ASN A 172 -3.48 5.57 -5.85
C ASN A 172 -2.76 4.30 -5.42
N GLY A 173 -3.10 3.74 -4.28
CA GLY A 173 -2.45 2.52 -3.85
C GLY A 173 -3.19 1.80 -2.76
N VAL A 174 -2.65 0.64 -2.45
CA VAL A 174 -3.16 -0.25 -1.43
C VAL A 174 -2.06 -0.42 -0.38
N TRP A 175 -2.36 -0.20 0.88
CA TRP A 175 -1.46 -0.46 2.00
C TRP A 175 -2.08 -1.52 2.92
N GLY A 176 -1.27 -2.33 3.59
CA GLY A 176 -1.83 -3.26 4.56
C GLY A 176 -0.80 -3.94 5.42
N THR A 177 -1.31 -4.63 6.44
CA THR A 177 -0.53 -5.39 7.42
C THR A 177 -0.62 -6.90 7.14
N HIS A 178 0.32 -7.68 7.69
CA HIS A 178 0.23 -9.14 7.62
C HIS A 178 -0.84 -9.68 8.58
N ASP A 179 -0.91 -9.09 9.77
CA ASP A 179 -1.61 -9.63 10.95
C ASP A 179 -3.06 -9.13 11.13
N GLY A 180 -3.69 -8.62 10.06
CA GLY A 180 -5.15 -8.49 9.98
C GLY A 180 -5.77 -7.15 10.42
N ASP A 181 -5.11 -6.34 11.24
CA ASP A 181 -5.58 -4.98 11.59
C ASP A 181 -4.61 -3.89 11.06
N PRO A 182 -5.08 -2.87 10.31
CA PRO A 182 -6.44 -2.68 9.77
C PRO A 182 -6.78 -3.60 8.60
N GLY A 183 -5.92 -4.57 8.29
CA GLY A 183 -6.02 -5.36 7.08
C GLY A 183 -5.50 -4.56 5.89
N THR A 184 -6.21 -4.62 4.78
CA THR A 184 -5.84 -3.94 3.54
C THR A 184 -6.70 -2.70 3.34
N VAL A 185 -6.07 -1.56 3.11
CA VAL A 185 -6.73 -0.26 2.95
C VAL A 185 -6.27 0.44 1.67
N GLU A 186 -7.16 1.20 1.06
CA GLU A 186 -6.84 2.03 -0.09
C GLU A 186 -6.43 3.43 0.36
N PHE A 187 -5.52 4.04 -0.40
CA PHE A 187 -5.14 5.43 -0.22
C PHE A 187 -4.98 6.12 -1.57
N THR A 188 -5.16 7.43 -1.54
CA THR A 188 -4.80 8.33 -2.63
C THR A 188 -3.72 9.29 -2.15
N GLY A 189 -3.04 9.97 -3.07
CA GLY A 189 -2.03 10.94 -2.72
C GLY A 189 -1.70 11.89 -3.83
N ARG A 190 -1.18 13.05 -3.43
CA ARG A 190 -0.71 14.11 -4.32
C ARG A 190 0.72 14.49 -3.99
N LYS A 191 1.52 14.68 -5.05
CA LYS A 191 2.87 15.21 -4.93
C LYS A 191 2.81 16.67 -4.54
N VAL A 192 3.49 17.04 -3.47
CA VAL A 192 3.50 18.41 -2.94
C VAL A 192 4.85 19.10 -3.11
N SER A 193 5.94 18.34 -3.27
CA SER A 193 7.25 18.89 -3.60
C SER A 193 8.08 17.90 -4.42
N LYS A 194 8.90 18.43 -5.33
CA LYS A 194 9.94 17.66 -6.04
C LYS A 194 11.23 17.54 -5.23
N GLU A 195 11.44 18.45 -4.28
CA GLU A 195 12.64 18.40 -3.45
C GLU A 195 12.56 17.17 -2.54
N ASP A 196 13.57 16.33 -2.65
CA ASP A 196 13.81 15.26 -1.69
C ASP A 196 14.21 15.92 -0.36
N MET A 197 13.23 16.15 0.52
CA MET A 197 13.49 16.71 1.85
C MET A 197 14.39 15.78 2.68
N PHE A 198 14.51 14.51 2.27
CA PHE A 198 15.28 13.50 2.99
C PHE A 198 16.26 12.81 2.05
N SER A 199 17.52 13.24 2.08
CA SER A 199 18.58 12.47 1.39
C SER A 199 18.44 10.99 1.74
N GLY A 200 18.35 10.10 0.74
CA GLY A 200 18.24 8.63 0.94
C GLY A 200 19.38 7.98 1.73
N ARG A 201 20.26 8.78 2.34
CA ARG A 201 21.27 8.39 3.30
C ARG A 201 20.62 7.67 4.48
N GLY A 202 21.13 6.49 4.80
CA GLY A 202 20.66 5.71 5.96
C GLY A 202 19.40 4.89 5.70
N VAL A 203 18.67 5.08 4.59
CA VAL A 203 17.42 4.34 4.32
C VAL A 203 17.61 2.83 4.34
N LEU A 204 18.73 2.34 3.81
CA LEU A 204 19.00 0.91 3.80
C LEU A 204 19.23 0.39 5.22
N GLN A 205 19.89 1.19 6.04
CA GLN A 205 20.09 0.87 7.45
C GLN A 205 18.74 0.86 8.16
N GLU A 206 17.87 1.85 7.91
CA GLU A 206 16.49 1.87 8.43
C GLU A 206 15.71 0.63 8.00
N TRP A 207 15.71 0.28 6.71
CA TRP A 207 15.09 -0.95 6.18
C TRP A 207 15.62 -2.22 6.86
N THR A 208 16.94 -2.27 7.10
CA THR A 208 17.59 -3.42 7.75
C THR A 208 17.31 -3.47 9.25
N ASN A 209 17.10 -2.31 9.88
CA ASN A 209 16.79 -2.16 11.30
C ASN A 209 15.32 -2.45 11.66
N HIS A 210 14.47 -2.75 10.67
CA HIS A 210 13.09 -3.19 10.90
C HIS A 210 12.95 -4.66 10.47
N ASN A 211 13.70 -5.55 11.11
CA ASN A 211 13.66 -7.00 10.85
C ASN A 211 13.50 -7.79 12.16
N GLU A 212 13.36 -9.11 12.05
CA GLU A 212 13.25 -10.03 13.19
C GLU A 212 14.36 -9.85 14.22
N ARG A 213 15.62 -9.73 13.77
CA ARG A 213 16.75 -9.47 14.67
C ARG A 213 16.59 -8.18 15.48
N ALA A 214 16.08 -7.12 14.86
CA ALA A 214 15.83 -5.85 15.53
C ALA A 214 14.63 -5.93 16.49
N TYR A 215 13.59 -6.67 16.11
CA TYR A 215 12.48 -7.00 17.00
C TYR A 215 12.96 -7.77 18.23
N ASP A 216 13.73 -8.85 18.05
CA ASP A 216 14.28 -9.65 19.14
C ASP A 216 15.14 -8.83 20.10
N ALA A 217 15.96 -7.93 19.56
CA ALA A 217 16.76 -7.01 20.35
C ALA A 217 15.89 -6.04 21.17
N ALA A 218 14.84 -5.48 20.55
CA ALA A 218 13.90 -4.58 21.22
C ALA A 218 13.09 -5.31 22.30
N ASN A 219 12.60 -6.52 22.01
CA ASN A 219 11.85 -7.35 22.93
C ASN A 219 12.72 -7.76 24.14
N LYS A 220 13.97 -8.22 23.90
CA LYS A 220 14.93 -8.52 24.98
C LYS A 220 15.23 -7.31 25.87
N ALA A 221 15.23 -6.10 25.32
CA ALA A 221 15.43 -4.88 26.12
C ALA A 221 14.21 -4.50 26.97
N ARG A 222 12.99 -4.86 26.52
CA ARG A 222 11.73 -4.56 27.22
C ARG A 222 11.51 -5.41 28.47
N TRP A 223 12.04 -6.63 28.50
CA TRP A 223 11.87 -7.60 29.60
C TRP A 223 13.13 -7.75 30.48
N ARG A 224 13.99 -6.74 30.53
CA ARG A 224 15.12 -6.63 31.47
C ARG A 224 14.77 -5.66 32.59
#